data_AF-A0A530QIU0-F1
#
_entry.id   AF-A0A530QIU0-F1
#
_cell.length_a   1.000
_cell.length_b   1.000
_cell.length_c   1.000
_cell.angle_alpha   90.00
_cell.angle_beta   90.00
_cell.angle_gamma   90.00
#
_symmetry.space_group_name_H-M   'P 1'
#
loop_
_entity.id
_entity.type
_entity.pdbx_description
1 polymer ?
#
loop_
_entity_poly.entity_id
_entity_poly.type
_entity_poly.pdbx_seq_one_letter_code
_entity_poly.pdbx_strand_id
1 'polypeptide(L)'
;TVVWLRKPSYSVDDLANGPLDPHTTLSPRMTPPMIGLGLVEQIAPADILAHADPDDRNSDGISGKPNIVRDGQSGELTLGRFGWKAQTPSIRQQAADAFAGDIGISTPEVPNHWGDCTAAEKTCLAMPNG
;
A
#
# COMPACT_ATOMS: atom_id res chain seq x y z
N THR A 1 -30.62 -15.72 0.16
CA THR A 1 -30.72 -14.28 0.47
C THR A 1 -30.36 -13.49 -0.77
N VAL A 2 -31.19 -12.54 -1.18
CA VAL A 2 -30.85 -11.61 -2.27
C VAL A 2 -30.05 -10.45 -1.65
N VAL A 3 -28.88 -10.16 -2.20
CA VAL A 3 -28.02 -9.04 -1.79
C VAL A 3 -27.82 -8.10 -2.98
N TRP A 4 -27.80 -6.80 -2.70
CA TRP A 4 -27.62 -5.74 -3.70
C TRP A 4 -26.28 -5.04 -3.47
N LEU A 5 -25.55 -4.73 -4.55
CA LEU A 5 -24.31 -3.97 -4.49
C LEU A 5 -24.61 -2.47 -4.40
N ARG A 6 -23.78 -1.74 -3.65
CA ARG A 6 -23.80 -0.27 -3.62
C ARG A 6 -22.90 0.30 -4.71
N LYS A 7 -23.31 1.42 -5.30
CA LYS A 7 -22.49 2.21 -6.25
C LYS A 7 -22.31 3.64 -5.72
N PRO A 8 -21.44 3.84 -4.72
CA PRO A 8 -21.21 5.16 -4.13
C PRO A 8 -20.52 6.13 -5.11
N SER A 9 -20.80 7.43 -4.94
CA SER A 9 -20.02 8.53 -5.51
C SER A 9 -19.13 9.12 -4.43
N TYR A 10 -17.87 9.43 -4.75
CA TYR A 10 -16.90 9.98 -3.80
C TYR A 10 -16.47 11.38 -4.23
N SER A 11 -16.30 12.27 -3.25
CA SER A 11 -15.75 13.60 -3.39
C SER A 11 -14.88 13.91 -2.18
N VAL A 12 -13.98 14.89 -2.31
CA VAL A 12 -13.21 15.45 -1.19
C VAL A 12 -13.74 16.84 -0.91
N ASP A 13 -14.07 17.11 0.34
CA ASP A 13 -14.55 18.38 0.88
C ASP A 13 -13.56 18.96 1.91
N ASP A 14 -13.82 20.18 2.39
CA ASP A 14 -13.07 20.86 3.47
C ASP A 14 -11.53 20.86 3.32
N LEU A 15 -11.04 21.16 2.11
CA LEU A 15 -9.61 21.21 1.81
C LEU A 15 -8.89 22.33 2.60
N ALA A 16 -7.98 21.93 3.48
CA ALA A 16 -7.19 22.87 4.30
C ALA A 16 -6.11 23.65 3.54
N ASN A 17 -5.70 23.17 2.36
CA ASN A 17 -4.52 23.67 1.62
C ASN A 17 -4.86 24.22 0.22
N GLY A 18 -6.11 24.65 0.00
CA GLY A 18 -6.57 25.16 -1.30
C GLY A 18 -7.09 24.06 -2.24
N PRO A 19 -7.44 24.42 -3.49
CA PRO A 19 -8.04 23.47 -4.44
C PRO A 19 -7.06 22.38 -4.87
N LEU A 20 -7.59 21.18 -5.11
CA LEU A 20 -6.83 20.09 -5.74
C LEU A 20 -6.43 20.47 -7.17
N ASP A 21 -5.29 19.93 -7.61
CA ASP A 21 -4.87 20.07 -9.01
C ASP A 21 -5.94 19.46 -9.95
N PRO A 22 -6.27 20.09 -11.09
CA PRO A 22 -7.27 19.57 -12.03
C PRO A 22 -6.99 18.15 -12.56
N HIS A 23 -5.75 17.68 -12.50
CA HIS A 23 -5.34 16.33 -12.90
C HIS A 23 -5.39 15.31 -11.76
N THR A 24 -5.84 15.71 -10.56
CA THR A 24 -5.97 14.79 -9.43
C THR A 24 -7.02 13.71 -9.74
N THR A 25 -6.70 12.45 -9.42
CA THR A 25 -7.62 11.31 -9.58
C THR A 25 -8.01 10.75 -8.23
N LEU A 26 -9.29 10.40 -8.07
CA LEU A 26 -9.80 9.74 -6.86
C LEU A 26 -9.84 8.23 -7.08
N SER A 27 -9.19 7.48 -6.18
CA SER A 27 -9.19 6.01 -6.16
C SER A 27 -9.53 5.51 -4.75
N PRO A 28 -10.83 5.47 -4.41
CA PRO A 28 -11.29 4.95 -3.12
C PRO A 28 -10.91 3.47 -2.98
N ARG A 29 -10.41 3.09 -1.80
CA ARG A 29 -10.01 1.71 -1.50
C ARG A 29 -10.64 1.29 -0.17
N MET A 30 -11.08 0.04 -0.11
CA MET A 30 -11.41 -0.62 1.15
C MET A 30 -10.25 -1.52 1.54
N THR A 31 -9.86 -1.57 2.81
CA THR A 31 -8.76 -2.45 3.22
C THR A 31 -9.17 -3.93 3.02
N PRO A 32 -8.36 -4.75 2.35
CA PRO A 32 -8.63 -6.18 2.21
C PRO A 32 -8.53 -6.89 3.57
N PRO A 33 -9.20 -8.04 3.74
CA PRO A 33 -9.12 -8.80 4.98
C PRO A 33 -7.69 -9.31 5.23
N MET A 34 -7.28 -9.33 6.50
CA MET A 34 -5.96 -9.82 6.92
C MET A 34 -5.90 -11.35 7.07
N ILE A 35 -7.05 -12.02 7.12
CA ILE A 35 -7.14 -13.46 7.35
C ILE A 35 -6.48 -14.21 6.18
N GLY A 36 -5.54 -15.10 6.50
CA GLY A 36 -4.87 -15.95 5.52
C GLY A 36 -3.66 -15.33 4.84
N LEU A 37 -3.31 -14.05 5.10
CA LEU A 37 -2.15 -13.43 4.46
C LEU A 37 -0.85 -14.16 4.75
N GLY A 38 -0.68 -14.76 5.94
CA GLY A 38 0.50 -15.56 6.27
C GLY A 38 0.68 -16.79 5.37
N LEU A 39 -0.41 -17.37 4.85
CA LEU A 39 -0.33 -18.47 3.86
C LEU A 39 0.12 -17.94 2.50
N VAL A 40 -0.34 -16.74 2.12
CA VAL A 40 0.07 -16.07 0.88
C VAL A 40 1.54 -15.66 0.94
N GLU A 41 2.03 -15.19 2.09
CA GLU A 41 3.44 -14.84 2.28
C GLU A 41 4.37 -16.04 2.10
N GLN A 42 3.92 -17.25 2.45
CA GLN A 42 4.68 -18.48 2.31
C GLN A 42 4.83 -18.98 0.86
N ILE A 43 4.06 -18.45 -0.09
CA ILE A 43 4.22 -18.81 -1.51
C ILE A 43 5.62 -18.38 -1.96
N ALA A 44 6.40 -19.27 -2.57
CA ALA A 44 7.75 -18.93 -2.99
C ALA A 44 7.71 -17.82 -4.07
N PRO A 45 8.65 -16.85 -4.06
CA PRO A 45 8.67 -15.80 -5.10
C PRO A 45 8.74 -16.37 -6.51
N ALA A 46 9.51 -17.46 -6.70
CA ALA A 46 9.64 -18.14 -7.98
C ALA A 46 8.30 -18.67 -8.51
N ASP A 47 7.44 -19.20 -7.63
CA ASP A 47 6.13 -19.71 -8.04
C ASP A 47 5.23 -18.58 -8.55
N ILE A 48 5.24 -17.42 -7.89
CA ILE A 48 4.47 -16.25 -8.35
C ILE A 48 5.01 -15.75 -9.70
N LEU A 49 6.33 -15.63 -9.82
CA LEU A 49 6.98 -15.14 -11.04
C LEU A 49 6.78 -16.09 -12.23
N ALA A 50 6.73 -17.40 -11.99
CA ALA A 50 6.48 -18.40 -13.03
C ALA A 50 5.08 -18.28 -13.66
N HIS A 51 4.11 -17.70 -12.95
CA HIS A 51 2.75 -17.45 -13.44
C HIS A 51 2.58 -16.05 -14.06
N ALA A 52 3.67 -15.30 -14.27
CA ALA A 52 3.61 -14.04 -15.01
C ALA A 52 3.23 -14.31 -16.48
N ASP A 53 2.13 -13.69 -16.92
CA ASP A 53 1.69 -13.78 -18.31
C ASP A 53 1.28 -12.40 -18.84
N PRO A 54 2.25 -11.49 -19.06
CA PRO A 54 1.97 -10.12 -19.47
C PRO A 54 1.25 -9.99 -20.81
N ASP A 55 1.32 -11.03 -21.65
CA ASP A 55 0.86 -11.05 -23.03
C ASP A 55 -0.30 -12.05 -23.25
N ASP A 56 -0.89 -12.60 -22.17
CA ASP A 56 -2.01 -13.57 -22.22
C ASP A 56 -1.74 -14.73 -23.21
N ARG A 57 -0.55 -15.35 -23.08
CA ARG A 57 -0.06 -16.39 -23.98
C ARG A 57 -0.87 -17.67 -23.90
N ASN A 58 -1.59 -17.88 -22.79
CA ASN A 58 -2.49 -19.01 -22.62
C ASN A 58 -3.94 -18.72 -23.08
N SER A 59 -4.26 -17.47 -23.44
CA SER A 59 -5.57 -17.03 -23.93
C SER A 59 -6.71 -17.29 -22.94
N ASP A 60 -6.46 -17.12 -21.65
CA ASP A 60 -7.48 -17.21 -20.60
C ASP A 60 -8.13 -15.85 -20.27
N GLY A 61 -7.62 -14.77 -20.88
CA GLY A 61 -8.10 -13.40 -20.70
C GLY A 61 -7.42 -12.63 -19.56
N ILE A 62 -6.36 -13.18 -18.95
CA ILE A 62 -5.65 -12.58 -17.82
C ILE A 62 -4.20 -12.24 -18.22
N SER A 63 -3.90 -10.93 -18.30
CA SER A 63 -2.55 -10.43 -18.57
C SER A 63 -1.78 -10.07 -17.28
N GLY A 64 -1.49 -11.06 -16.45
CA GLY A 64 -0.90 -10.87 -15.11
C GLY A 64 0.54 -10.35 -15.13
N LYS A 65 0.81 -9.27 -14.40
CA LYS A 65 2.15 -8.67 -14.25
C LYS A 65 2.53 -8.55 -12.77
N PRO A 66 3.55 -9.29 -12.30
CA PRO A 66 4.07 -9.12 -10.94
C PRO A 66 4.59 -7.70 -10.75
N ASN A 67 4.34 -7.13 -9.57
CA ASN A 67 4.92 -5.85 -9.20
C ASN A 67 6.29 -6.06 -8.55
N ILE A 68 7.30 -5.32 -8.99
CA ILE A 68 8.64 -5.33 -8.40
C ILE A 68 8.81 -4.03 -7.63
N VAL A 69 9.10 -4.16 -6.34
CA VAL A 69 9.17 -3.05 -5.38
C VAL A 69 10.55 -3.00 -4.75
N ARG A 70 10.89 -1.88 -4.11
CA ARG A 70 12.08 -1.82 -3.26
C ARG A 70 11.74 -2.29 -1.87
N ASP A 71 12.55 -3.18 -1.33
CA ASP A 71 12.48 -3.54 0.08
C ASP A 71 12.94 -2.36 0.93
N GLY A 72 12.14 -1.99 1.95
CA GLY A 72 12.39 -0.80 2.76
C GLY A 72 13.67 -0.91 3.61
N GLN A 73 14.06 -2.13 4.00
CA GLN A 73 15.22 -2.36 4.86
C GLN A 73 16.52 -2.48 4.07
N SER A 74 16.53 -3.33 3.04
CA SER A 74 17.73 -3.61 2.24
C SER A 74 17.90 -2.65 1.06
N GLY A 75 16.84 -1.99 0.60
CA GLY A 75 16.84 -1.17 -0.62
C GLY A 75 16.83 -1.95 -1.94
N GLU A 76 16.95 -3.29 -1.85
CA GLU A 76 17.01 -4.20 -2.98
C GLU A 76 15.64 -4.32 -3.69
N LEU A 77 15.67 -4.68 -4.97
CA LEU A 77 14.45 -4.99 -5.71
C LEU A 77 13.93 -6.36 -5.29
N THR A 78 12.64 -6.43 -4.97
CA THR A 78 11.97 -7.65 -4.52
C THR A 78 10.55 -7.72 -5.08
N LEU A 79 9.93 -8.89 -4.96
CA LEU A 79 8.55 -9.11 -5.36
C LEU A 79 7.59 -8.42 -4.38
N GLY A 80 6.78 -7.51 -4.90
CA GLY A 80 5.65 -6.94 -4.18
C GLY A 80 4.50 -7.93 -4.13
N ARG A 81 3.81 -8.02 -2.99
CA ARG A 81 2.82 -9.07 -2.71
C ARG A 81 1.53 -8.54 -2.12
N PHE A 82 1.62 -7.54 -1.26
CA PHE A 82 0.51 -7.09 -0.44
C PHE A 82 0.04 -5.67 -0.78
N GLY A 83 -1.20 -5.38 -0.40
CA GLY A 83 -1.91 -4.17 -0.79
C GLY A 83 -2.56 -4.26 -2.18
N TRP A 84 -3.39 -3.27 -2.50
CA TRP A 84 -4.20 -3.26 -3.73
C TRP A 84 -3.40 -3.29 -5.03
N LYS A 85 -2.13 -2.86 -5.00
CA LYS A 85 -1.23 -2.88 -6.15
C LYS A 85 0.01 -3.74 -5.91
N ALA A 86 -0.06 -4.67 -4.95
CA ALA A 86 1.09 -5.47 -4.54
C ALA A 86 2.33 -4.60 -4.27
N GLN A 87 2.15 -3.49 -3.56
CA GLN A 87 3.19 -2.47 -3.35
C GLN A 87 4.12 -2.77 -2.17
N THR A 88 3.78 -3.78 -1.37
CA THR A 88 4.52 -4.12 -0.16
C THR A 88 5.01 -5.56 -0.21
N PRO A 89 6.29 -5.84 0.11
CA PRO A 89 6.89 -7.14 -0.12
C PRO A 89 6.58 -8.19 0.96
N SER A 90 6.28 -7.76 2.19
CA SER A 90 6.04 -8.63 3.34
C SER A 90 4.89 -8.12 4.21
N ILE A 91 4.29 -9.01 4.99
CA ILE A 91 3.29 -8.62 6.01
C ILE A 91 3.94 -7.73 7.05
N ARG A 92 5.21 -7.99 7.40
CA ARG A 92 5.97 -7.18 8.35
C ARG A 92 6.11 -5.74 7.88
N GLN A 93 6.50 -5.53 6.62
CA GLN A 93 6.58 -4.18 6.06
C GLN A 93 5.19 -3.54 5.97
N GLN A 94 4.16 -4.29 5.57
CA GLN A 94 2.80 -3.75 5.49
C GLN A 94 2.27 -3.29 6.85
N ALA A 95 2.57 -4.05 7.91
CA ALA A 95 2.22 -3.68 9.27
C ALA A 95 2.98 -2.43 9.73
N ALA A 96 4.29 -2.34 9.43
CA ALA A 96 5.08 -1.16 9.76
C ALA A 96 4.58 0.11 9.04
N ASP A 97 4.26 0.00 7.75
CA ASP A 97 3.70 1.10 6.95
C ASP A 97 2.34 1.55 7.51
N ALA A 98 1.46 0.60 7.89
CA ALA A 98 0.16 0.91 8.48
C ALA A 98 0.28 1.51 9.89
N PHE A 99 1.23 1.04 10.71
CA PHE A 99 1.50 1.66 12.01
C PHE A 99 1.85 3.13 11.84
N ALA A 100 2.74 3.47 10.90
CA ALA A 100 3.15 4.84 10.67
C ALA A 100 2.05 5.69 10.02
N GLY A 101 1.49 5.22 8.89
CA GLY A 101 0.59 6.02 8.03
C GLY A 101 -0.88 6.03 8.46
N ASP A 102 -1.37 4.98 9.14
CA ASP A 102 -2.78 4.89 9.52
C ASP A 102 -3.01 5.14 11.01
N ILE A 103 -2.07 4.72 11.87
CA ILE A 103 -2.22 4.76 13.34
C ILE A 103 -1.36 5.86 13.98
N GLY A 104 -0.26 6.28 13.36
CA GLY A 104 0.66 7.28 13.90
C GLY A 104 1.67 6.73 14.91
N ILE A 105 2.10 5.48 14.74
CA ILE A 105 3.10 4.81 15.59
C ILE A 105 4.34 4.48 14.74
N SER A 106 5.51 4.92 15.18
CA SER A 106 6.78 4.54 14.56
C SER A 106 7.21 3.12 14.92
N THR A 107 7.94 2.47 14.02
CA THR A 107 8.59 1.17 14.25
C THR A 107 10.09 1.24 13.90
N PRO A 108 10.90 0.21 14.19
CA PRO A 108 12.28 0.16 13.71
C PRO A 108 12.41 0.26 12.18
N GLU A 109 11.46 -0.30 11.44
CA GLU A 109 11.41 -0.24 9.98
C GLU A 109 10.95 1.11 9.43
N VAL A 110 10.08 1.83 10.17
CA VAL A 110 9.59 3.16 9.82
C VAL A 110 9.77 4.09 11.01
N PRO A 111 11.00 4.60 11.26
CA PRO A 111 11.35 5.37 12.45
C PRO A 111 10.87 6.84 12.40
N ASN A 112 9.71 7.09 11.79
CA ASN A 112 9.14 8.42 11.59
C ASN A 112 8.21 8.80 12.74
N HIS A 113 8.76 8.96 13.95
CA HIS A 113 7.98 9.32 15.13
C HIS A 113 7.31 10.70 15.06
N TRP A 114 7.74 11.54 14.13
CA TRP A 114 7.15 12.84 13.82
C TRP A 114 5.97 12.76 12.84
N GLY A 115 5.54 11.56 12.41
CA GLY A 115 4.41 11.40 11.49
C GLY A 115 4.61 12.17 10.17
N ASP A 116 3.58 12.92 9.77
CA ASP A 116 3.53 13.64 8.49
C ASP A 116 4.25 15.01 8.49
N CYS A 117 4.94 15.38 9.57
CA CYS A 117 5.71 16.63 9.59
C CYS A 117 6.69 16.68 8.41
N THR A 118 6.62 17.74 7.61
CA THR A 118 7.52 17.99 6.49
C THR A 118 8.81 18.69 6.94
N ALA A 119 9.85 18.67 6.10
CA ALA A 119 11.10 19.39 6.37
C ALA A 119 10.92 20.92 6.57
N ALA A 120 9.82 21.48 6.05
CA ALA A 120 9.48 22.88 6.25
C ALA A 120 8.92 23.16 7.66
N GLU A 121 8.31 22.17 8.30
CA GLU A 121 7.62 22.30 9.58
C GLU A 121 8.55 22.00 10.76
N LYS A 122 9.58 22.83 10.91
CA LYS A 122 10.63 22.65 11.95
C LYS A 122 10.07 22.51 13.37
N THR A 123 9.02 23.25 13.70
CA THR A 123 8.37 23.18 15.02
C THR A 123 7.67 21.83 15.24
N CYS A 124 7.04 21.28 14.20
CA CYS A 124 6.39 19.97 14.23
C CYS A 124 7.44 18.87 14.46
N LEU A 125 8.55 18.90 13.72
CA LEU A 125 9.66 17.95 13.86
C LEU A 125 10.35 18.01 15.23
N ALA A 126 10.31 19.16 15.92
CA ALA A 126 10.93 19.35 17.22
C ALA A 126 10.01 18.99 18.40
N MET A 127 8.77 18.55 18.14
CA MET A 127 7.88 18.11 19.21
C MET A 127 8.43 16.87 19.92
N PRO A 128 8.19 16.72 21.24
CA PRO A 128 8.54 15.50 21.95
C PRO A 128 7.90 14.27 21.31
N ASN A 129 8.65 13.17 21.27
CA ASN A 129 8.20 11.87 20.81
C ASN A 129 8.14 10.90 22.01
N GLY A 130 6.99 10.27 22.26
CA GLY A 130 6.82 9.32 23.37
C GLY A 130 6.82 9.96 24.74
#